data_AF-A0A645AW07-F1
#
_entry.id   AF-A0A645AW07-F1
#
_cell.length_a   1.000
_cell.length_b   1.000
_cell.length_c   1.000
_cell.angle_alpha   90.00
_cell.angle_beta   90.00
_cell.angle_gamma   90.00
#
_symmetry.space_group_name_H-M   'P 1'
#
loop_
_entity.id
_entity.type
_entity.pdbx_description
1 polymer ?
#
loop_
_entity_poly.entity_id
_entity_poly.type
_entity_poly.pdbx_seq_one_letter_code
_entity_poly.pdbx_strand_id
1 'polypeptide(L)'
;MLPSVDEVLGASKIVDISKEYPRSLILESIREAIDLKRKEIARLKEEEVNKFNLNNQEIVESTLNRLRINYSLSLKKVINATGTVVHTNLGRSLLSETLKDDLWEAASRYSNLEYNLEKGERGSRYDHLTNTIKRLTKAEDVLVVNNNAAAVLLVLSTLAKDKEAIVSRGELVEVGGSFRIPSIMELSGAKLVEVGATNKTHLKDYENAINEDTSVLMKVHTSNYRILGFTESVEIDELSEIGKKYNIPVIEDLGSGVFIDLSKYGLSYEPTVLDSINKGADIVTFSGDKMLGGPQAGIIVGKKEYIDKMKKNQLTRALRVDKLTICALEATLRMYLDEERAIKEIPTLRMLTYKIEELEEKAKKLLNMINKLNLEADICIEDGLSQVGGGSMPLETIKTKVISITPNNMNVSTLEKKLRLGEANIIARVYDNKYVLDVRTIFDDEYEIIVNELDKAFK
;
A
#
# COMPACT_ATOMS: atom_id res chain seq x y z
N MET A 1 -43.57 -15.60 17.51
CA MET A 1 -42.62 -16.73 17.41
C MET A 1 -41.73 -16.50 16.20
N LEU A 2 -40.44 -16.83 16.27
CA LEU A 2 -39.53 -16.72 15.11
C LEU A 2 -39.89 -17.78 14.06
N PRO A 3 -39.77 -17.48 12.74
CA PRO A 3 -40.05 -18.44 11.69
C PRO A 3 -39.06 -19.60 11.72
N SER A 4 -39.51 -20.76 11.24
CA SER A 4 -38.61 -21.91 11.05
C SER A 4 -37.66 -21.69 9.88
N VAL A 5 -36.56 -22.44 9.84
CA VAL A 5 -35.61 -22.38 8.71
C VAL A 5 -36.33 -22.75 7.40
N ASP A 6 -37.21 -23.75 7.42
CA ASP A 6 -37.96 -24.19 6.24
C ASP A 6 -38.97 -23.14 5.75
N GLU A 7 -39.59 -22.40 6.68
CA GLU A 7 -40.49 -21.28 6.34
C GLU A 7 -39.75 -20.15 5.62
N VAL A 8 -38.56 -19.76 6.10
CA VAL A 8 -37.74 -18.73 5.43
C VAL A 8 -37.20 -19.25 4.10
N LEU A 9 -36.82 -20.53 4.03
CA LEU A 9 -36.34 -21.17 2.80
C LEU A 9 -37.42 -21.21 1.70
N GLY A 10 -38.70 -21.35 2.09
CA GLY A 10 -39.85 -21.33 1.18
C GLY A 10 -40.30 -19.94 0.73
N ALA A 11 -39.69 -18.86 1.25
CA ALA A 11 -40.03 -17.49 0.84
C ALA A 11 -39.62 -17.24 -0.62
N SER A 12 -40.50 -16.61 -1.42
CA SER A 12 -40.29 -16.39 -2.85
C SER A 12 -38.91 -15.79 -3.18
N LYS A 13 -38.53 -14.70 -2.48
CA LYS A 13 -37.22 -14.05 -2.65
C LYS A 13 -36.03 -15.00 -2.42
N ILE A 14 -36.14 -15.98 -1.51
CA ILE A 14 -35.08 -16.95 -1.22
C ILE A 14 -35.07 -18.09 -2.26
N VAL A 15 -36.26 -18.50 -2.73
CA VAL A 15 -36.38 -19.49 -3.80
C VAL A 15 -35.77 -18.95 -5.10
N ASP A 16 -36.00 -17.69 -5.43
CA ASP A 16 -35.50 -17.07 -6.67
C ASP A 16 -33.96 -17.10 -6.76
N ILE A 17 -33.27 -16.83 -5.65
CA ILE A 17 -31.80 -16.79 -5.59
C ILE A 17 -31.14 -18.18 -5.39
N SER A 18 -31.93 -19.24 -5.21
CA SER A 18 -31.41 -20.59 -4.95
C SER A 18 -30.59 -21.16 -6.12
N LYS A 19 -30.70 -20.56 -7.31
CA LYS A 19 -29.91 -20.89 -8.51
C LYS A 19 -28.57 -20.16 -8.55
N GLU A 20 -28.44 -19.05 -7.84
CA GLU A 20 -27.26 -18.17 -7.87
C GLU A 20 -26.29 -18.49 -6.72
N TYR A 21 -26.79 -18.99 -5.60
CA TYR A 21 -26.01 -19.23 -4.39
C TYR A 21 -26.02 -20.70 -3.95
N PRO A 22 -24.91 -21.22 -3.36
CA PRO A 22 -24.89 -22.56 -2.78
C PRO A 22 -25.90 -22.70 -1.65
N ARG A 23 -26.71 -23.79 -1.69
CA ARG A 23 -27.74 -24.07 -0.68
C ARG A 23 -27.21 -24.07 0.76
N SER A 24 -25.99 -24.57 0.97
CA SER A 24 -25.35 -24.57 2.30
C SER A 24 -25.22 -23.16 2.87
N LEU A 25 -24.83 -22.20 2.04
CA LEU A 25 -24.62 -20.81 2.43
C LEU A 25 -25.95 -20.08 2.68
N ILE A 26 -26.99 -20.42 1.90
CA ILE A 26 -28.36 -19.93 2.13
C ILE A 26 -28.84 -20.38 3.51
N LEU A 27 -28.70 -21.67 3.84
CA LEU A 27 -29.12 -22.22 5.13
C LEU A 27 -28.34 -21.62 6.30
N GLU A 28 -27.04 -21.42 6.15
CA GLU A 28 -26.20 -20.72 7.13
C GLU A 28 -26.70 -19.29 7.36
N SER A 29 -26.92 -18.53 6.29
CA SER A 29 -27.41 -17.15 6.35
C SER A 29 -28.79 -17.02 6.99
N ILE A 30 -29.69 -17.98 6.74
CA ILE A 30 -31.01 -18.05 7.40
C ILE A 30 -30.83 -18.26 8.91
N ARG A 31 -29.98 -19.23 9.30
CA ARG A 31 -29.72 -19.53 10.72
C ARG A 31 -29.13 -18.33 11.44
N GLU A 32 -28.19 -17.63 10.82
CA GLU A 32 -27.60 -16.40 11.36
C GLU A 32 -28.63 -15.26 11.51
N ALA A 33 -29.49 -15.05 10.51
CA ALA A 33 -30.53 -14.02 10.54
C ALA A 33 -31.54 -14.29 11.67
N ILE A 34 -31.98 -15.55 11.80
CA ILE A 34 -32.87 -15.98 12.89
C ILE A 34 -32.17 -15.83 14.25
N ASP A 35 -30.89 -16.20 14.36
CA ASP A 35 -30.15 -16.10 15.63
C ASP A 35 -29.89 -14.64 16.04
N LEU A 36 -29.64 -13.74 15.09
CA LEU A 36 -29.59 -12.30 15.37
C LEU A 36 -30.90 -11.80 15.96
N LYS A 37 -32.03 -12.10 15.30
CA LYS A 37 -33.36 -11.67 15.78
C LYS A 37 -33.67 -12.30 17.14
N ARG A 38 -33.25 -13.55 17.39
CA ARG A 38 -33.34 -14.19 18.71
C ARG A 38 -32.57 -13.40 19.77
N LYS A 39 -31.34 -12.99 19.48
CA LYS A 39 -30.50 -12.19 20.40
C LYS A 39 -31.06 -10.78 20.61
N GLU A 40 -31.64 -10.18 19.59
CA GLU A 40 -32.33 -8.88 19.68
C GLU A 40 -33.53 -8.98 20.64
N ILE A 41 -34.40 -9.96 20.44
CA ILE A 41 -35.56 -10.21 21.31
C ILE A 41 -35.13 -10.48 22.75
N ALA A 42 -34.07 -11.27 22.96
CA ALA A 42 -33.56 -11.60 24.29
C ALA A 42 -33.00 -10.39 25.07
N ARG A 43 -32.73 -9.27 24.39
CA ARG A 43 -32.23 -8.02 25.00
C ARG A 43 -33.32 -7.00 25.29
N LEU A 44 -34.55 -7.23 24.84
CA LEU A 44 -35.68 -6.32 25.07
C LEU A 44 -36.10 -6.33 26.54
N LYS A 45 -36.51 -5.17 27.05
CA LYS A 45 -37.17 -5.08 28.37
C LYS A 45 -38.62 -5.57 28.26
N GLU A 46 -39.22 -6.07 29.35
CA GLU A 46 -40.61 -6.60 29.35
C GLU A 46 -41.65 -5.66 28.73
N GLU A 47 -41.50 -4.35 28.95
CA GLU A 47 -42.40 -3.32 28.41
C GLU A 47 -42.29 -3.14 26.87
N GLU A 48 -41.15 -3.53 26.29
CA GLU A 48 -40.85 -3.43 24.86
C GLU A 48 -41.25 -4.70 24.09
N VAL A 49 -41.26 -5.85 24.76
CA VAL A 49 -41.64 -7.15 24.17
C VAL A 49 -43.07 -7.11 23.62
N ASN A 50 -44.00 -6.47 24.35
CA ASN A 50 -45.40 -6.37 23.94
C ASN A 50 -45.64 -5.46 22.73
N LYS A 51 -44.65 -4.61 22.37
CA LYS A 51 -44.70 -3.72 21.20
C LYS A 51 -43.88 -4.25 20.02
N PHE A 52 -43.13 -5.33 20.22
CA PHE A 52 -42.24 -5.88 19.22
C PHE A 52 -43.03 -6.66 18.16
N ASN A 53 -43.09 -6.13 16.93
CA ASN A 53 -43.71 -6.81 15.81
C ASN A 53 -42.65 -7.57 15.01
N LEU A 54 -42.79 -8.89 14.94
CA LEU A 54 -41.88 -9.72 14.15
C LEU A 54 -42.35 -9.76 12.69
N ASN A 55 -41.64 -9.07 11.80
CA ASN A 55 -41.92 -9.14 10.37
C ASN A 55 -41.04 -10.20 9.70
N ASN A 56 -41.66 -11.25 9.15
CA ASN A 56 -40.94 -12.30 8.42
C ASN A 56 -40.18 -11.75 7.20
N GLN A 57 -40.64 -10.64 6.60
CA GLN A 57 -39.92 -9.98 5.51
C GLN A 57 -38.58 -9.41 5.98
N GLU A 58 -38.47 -8.90 7.21
CA GLU A 58 -37.19 -8.42 7.76
C GLU A 58 -36.18 -9.55 7.92
N ILE A 59 -36.63 -10.75 8.30
CA ILE A 59 -35.77 -11.92 8.42
C ILE A 59 -35.29 -12.38 7.03
N VAL A 60 -36.19 -12.38 6.05
CA VAL A 60 -35.84 -12.66 4.64
C VAL A 60 -34.83 -11.64 4.12
N GLU A 61 -35.02 -10.35 4.37
CA GLU A 61 -34.09 -9.31 3.92
C GLU A 61 -32.74 -9.37 4.66
N SER A 62 -32.76 -9.63 5.97
CA SER A 62 -31.54 -9.89 6.74
C SER A 62 -30.78 -11.11 6.21
N THR A 63 -31.49 -12.18 5.85
CA THR A 63 -30.92 -13.38 5.23
C THR A 63 -30.25 -13.04 3.90
N LEU A 64 -30.93 -12.29 3.02
CA LEU A 64 -30.37 -11.88 1.72
C LEU A 64 -29.11 -11.04 1.87
N ASN A 65 -29.12 -10.06 2.80
CA ASN A 65 -27.94 -9.24 3.06
C ASN A 65 -26.77 -10.07 3.59
N ARG A 66 -27.02 -10.98 4.54
CA ARG A 66 -25.99 -11.88 5.06
C ARG A 66 -25.43 -12.79 3.99
N LEU A 67 -26.29 -13.37 3.17
CA LEU A 67 -25.89 -14.22 2.06
C LEU A 67 -24.99 -13.46 1.07
N ARG A 68 -25.37 -12.24 0.71
CA ARG A 68 -24.54 -11.37 -0.16
C ARG A 68 -23.19 -11.08 0.48
N ILE A 69 -23.15 -10.77 1.77
CA ILE A 69 -21.89 -10.51 2.51
C ILE A 69 -21.02 -11.77 2.54
N ASN A 70 -21.58 -12.92 2.92
CA ASN A 70 -20.86 -14.18 3.09
C ASN A 70 -20.40 -14.78 1.76
N TYR A 71 -21.08 -14.48 0.65
CA TYR A 71 -20.68 -14.90 -0.69
C TYR A 71 -19.75 -13.90 -1.40
N SER A 72 -19.71 -12.65 -0.96
CA SER A 72 -18.83 -11.63 -1.53
C SER A 72 -17.36 -11.91 -1.24
N LEU A 73 -16.47 -11.45 -2.12
CA LEU A 73 -15.04 -11.42 -1.82
C LEU A 73 -14.79 -10.59 -0.56
N SER A 74 -13.95 -11.10 0.33
CA SER A 74 -13.56 -10.38 1.55
C SER A 74 -12.69 -9.16 1.25
N LEU A 75 -11.87 -9.21 0.20
CA LEU A 75 -11.16 -8.07 -0.34
C LEU A 75 -12.11 -7.24 -1.21
N LYS A 76 -12.38 -6.00 -0.78
CA LYS A 76 -13.36 -5.11 -1.41
C LYS A 76 -12.71 -3.84 -1.92
N LYS A 77 -13.27 -3.27 -2.99
CA LYS A 77 -13.00 -1.88 -3.36
C LYS A 77 -13.48 -0.97 -2.23
N VAL A 78 -12.69 0.06 -1.95
CA VAL A 78 -12.99 1.14 -1.01
C VAL A 78 -12.75 2.46 -1.72
N ILE A 79 -13.47 3.50 -1.33
CA ILE A 79 -13.17 4.88 -1.76
C ILE A 79 -12.28 5.51 -0.70
N ASN A 80 -11.07 5.90 -1.10
CA ASN A 80 -10.13 6.59 -0.22
C ASN A 80 -10.37 8.10 -0.27
N ALA A 81 -11.03 8.63 0.74
CA ALA A 81 -11.23 10.06 0.95
C ALA A 81 -10.40 10.60 2.12
N THR A 82 -9.37 9.88 2.58
CA THR A 82 -8.56 10.31 3.73
C THR A 82 -7.49 11.34 3.35
N GLY A 83 -7.10 11.42 2.08
CA GLY A 83 -5.98 12.25 1.64
C GLY A 83 -4.62 11.63 1.90
N THR A 84 -4.55 10.38 2.34
CA THR A 84 -3.29 9.63 2.43
C THR A 84 -3.05 8.88 1.12
N VAL A 85 -2.02 9.26 0.36
CA VAL A 85 -1.78 8.69 -0.98
C VAL A 85 -1.26 7.24 -0.90
N VAL A 86 -0.13 7.02 -0.23
CA VAL A 86 0.46 5.69 0.00
C VAL A 86 -0.12 5.13 1.31
N HIS A 87 -1.38 4.71 1.23
CA HIS A 87 -2.13 4.26 2.41
C HIS A 87 -1.90 2.77 2.70
N THR A 88 -1.09 2.44 3.71
CA THR A 88 -0.73 1.05 4.03
C THR A 88 -1.94 0.13 4.23
N ASN A 89 -2.98 0.59 4.94
CA ASN A 89 -4.18 -0.22 5.18
C ASN A 89 -5.08 -0.39 3.95
N LEU A 90 -5.01 0.51 2.96
CA LEU A 90 -5.88 0.51 1.77
C LEU A 90 -5.14 0.03 0.51
N GLY A 91 -3.99 -0.62 0.66
CA GLY A 91 -3.28 -1.27 -0.45
C GLY A 91 -2.12 -0.47 -1.06
N ARG A 92 -1.67 0.61 -0.43
CA ARG A 92 -0.53 1.45 -0.87
C ARG A 92 -0.77 2.07 -2.26
N SER A 93 0.09 1.77 -3.23
CA SER A 93 0.05 2.34 -4.58
C SER A 93 -0.99 1.67 -5.47
N LEU A 94 -1.50 2.45 -6.41
CA LEU A 94 -2.47 2.01 -7.39
C LEU A 94 -1.79 1.78 -8.74
N LEU A 95 -2.22 0.75 -9.45
CA LEU A 95 -1.82 0.54 -10.83
C LEU A 95 -2.64 1.46 -11.74
N SER A 96 -2.00 1.96 -12.81
CA SER A 96 -2.70 2.76 -13.81
C SER A 96 -3.73 1.90 -14.56
N GLU A 97 -4.90 2.48 -14.87
CA GLU A 97 -5.94 1.78 -15.64
C GLU A 97 -5.45 1.34 -17.03
N THR A 98 -4.44 2.02 -17.57
CA THR A 98 -3.80 1.66 -18.84
C THR A 98 -3.17 0.26 -18.83
N LEU A 99 -2.91 -0.33 -17.65
CA LEU A 99 -2.37 -1.69 -17.49
C LEU A 99 -3.44 -2.79 -17.46
N LYS A 100 -4.73 -2.44 -17.42
CA LYS A 100 -5.81 -3.39 -17.16
C LYS A 100 -5.82 -4.54 -18.16
N ASP A 101 -5.71 -4.23 -19.45
CA ASP A 101 -5.74 -5.22 -20.52
C ASP A 101 -4.46 -6.06 -20.53
N ASP A 102 -3.28 -5.43 -20.40
CA ASP A 102 -1.99 -6.13 -20.29
C ASP A 102 -2.01 -7.15 -19.12
N LEU A 103 -2.52 -6.75 -17.95
CA LEU A 103 -2.64 -7.62 -16.80
C LEU A 103 -3.61 -8.76 -17.03
N TRP A 104 -4.77 -8.49 -17.64
CA TRP A 104 -5.76 -9.51 -17.93
C TRP A 104 -5.25 -10.50 -18.97
N GLU A 105 -4.57 -10.05 -20.02
CA GLU A 105 -3.94 -10.91 -21.02
C GLU A 105 -2.87 -11.79 -20.37
N ALA A 106 -1.98 -11.19 -19.58
CA ALA A 106 -0.97 -11.93 -18.84
C ALA A 106 -1.59 -12.95 -17.89
N ALA A 107 -2.71 -12.64 -17.21
CA ALA A 107 -3.37 -13.53 -16.27
C ALA A 107 -4.17 -14.66 -16.95
N SER A 108 -4.92 -14.32 -18.00
CA SER A 108 -5.95 -15.18 -18.61
C SER A 108 -5.46 -16.05 -19.76
N ARG A 109 -4.20 -15.87 -20.20
CA ARG A 109 -3.56 -16.62 -21.28
C ARG A 109 -2.15 -17.10 -20.92
N TYR A 110 -1.61 -17.99 -21.76
CA TYR A 110 -0.19 -18.35 -21.71
C TYR A 110 0.68 -17.16 -22.14
N SER A 111 1.89 -17.07 -21.61
CA SER A 111 2.84 -16.01 -21.94
C SER A 111 4.27 -16.54 -22.02
N ASN A 112 5.18 -15.75 -22.57
CA ASN A 112 6.61 -16.01 -22.66
C ASN A 112 7.37 -15.78 -21.33
N LEU A 113 6.70 -15.95 -20.19
CA LEU A 113 7.23 -15.63 -18.86
C LEU A 113 8.63 -16.22 -18.60
N GLU A 114 8.87 -17.47 -18.97
CA GLU A 114 10.18 -18.14 -18.84
C GLU A 114 10.62 -18.75 -20.19
N TYR A 115 10.24 -18.12 -21.29
CA TYR A 115 10.53 -18.62 -22.64
C TYR A 115 11.10 -17.51 -23.51
N ASN A 116 12.30 -17.71 -24.04
CA ASN A 116 12.91 -16.76 -24.95
C ASN A 116 12.41 -17.04 -26.38
N LEU A 117 11.66 -16.10 -26.95
CA LEU A 117 11.03 -16.25 -28.26
C LEU A 117 12.06 -16.29 -29.41
N GLU A 118 13.18 -15.57 -29.29
CA GLU A 118 14.22 -15.53 -30.33
C GLU A 118 15.01 -16.84 -30.39
N LYS A 119 15.33 -17.41 -29.21
CA LYS A 119 16.12 -18.65 -29.10
C LYS A 119 15.29 -19.92 -29.12
N GLY A 120 13.98 -19.82 -28.85
CA GLY A 120 13.10 -20.99 -28.76
C GLY A 120 13.37 -21.90 -27.56
N GLU A 121 13.91 -21.37 -26.47
CA GLU A 121 14.31 -22.15 -25.28
C GLU A 121 13.88 -21.48 -23.97
N ARG A 122 14.13 -22.18 -22.85
CA ARG A 122 13.84 -21.66 -21.50
C ARG A 122 14.69 -20.41 -21.23
N GLY A 123 14.01 -19.30 -20.91
CA GLY A 123 14.62 -18.02 -20.53
C GLY A 123 14.47 -17.73 -19.04
N SER A 124 15.08 -16.62 -18.60
CA SER A 124 14.89 -16.09 -17.25
C SER A 124 13.70 -15.13 -17.24
N ARG A 125 12.77 -15.29 -16.30
CA ARG A 125 11.65 -14.36 -16.12
C ARG A 125 12.08 -12.94 -15.79
N TYR A 126 13.29 -12.77 -15.29
CA TYR A 126 13.82 -11.46 -14.92
C TYR A 126 14.25 -10.64 -16.14
N ASP A 127 14.46 -11.29 -17.29
CA ASP A 127 14.94 -10.64 -18.52
C ASP A 127 13.95 -9.55 -18.99
N HIS A 128 12.65 -9.73 -18.72
CA HIS A 128 11.57 -8.77 -18.99
C HIS A 128 11.74 -7.43 -18.24
N LEU A 129 12.39 -7.45 -17.06
CA LEU A 129 12.56 -6.27 -16.21
C LEU A 129 13.96 -5.67 -16.28
N THR A 130 14.98 -6.52 -16.47
CA THR A 130 16.39 -6.14 -16.32
C THR A 130 16.77 -4.94 -17.18
N ASN A 131 16.40 -4.93 -18.46
CA ASN A 131 16.82 -3.86 -19.37
C ASN A 131 16.24 -2.50 -19.01
N THR A 132 14.94 -2.46 -18.67
CA THR A 132 14.25 -1.20 -18.31
C THR A 132 14.78 -0.66 -16.99
N ILE A 133 14.94 -1.50 -15.96
CA ILE A 133 15.45 -1.05 -14.66
C ILE A 133 16.89 -0.55 -14.80
N LYS A 134 17.78 -1.29 -15.48
CA LYS A 134 19.16 -0.83 -15.71
C LYS A 134 19.22 0.50 -16.45
N ARG A 135 18.34 0.72 -17.43
CA ARG A 135 18.28 1.99 -18.17
C ARG A 135 17.95 3.16 -17.25
N LEU A 136 17.00 2.97 -16.34
CA LEU A 136 16.53 3.98 -15.39
C LEU A 136 17.52 4.23 -14.24
N THR A 137 18.13 3.18 -13.69
CA THR A 137 18.98 3.27 -12.48
C THR A 137 20.47 3.35 -12.77
N LYS A 138 20.90 3.09 -14.01
CA LYS A 138 22.31 2.94 -14.41
C LYS A 138 23.09 1.83 -13.69
N ALA A 139 22.40 0.96 -12.95
CA ALA A 139 23.01 -0.18 -12.30
C ALA A 139 23.58 -1.20 -13.30
N GLU A 140 24.59 -1.95 -12.88
CA GLU A 140 25.23 -2.98 -13.70
C GLU A 140 24.31 -4.19 -13.92
N ASP A 141 23.57 -4.59 -12.88
CA ASP A 141 22.60 -5.68 -12.94
C ASP A 141 21.46 -5.47 -11.92
N VAL A 142 20.40 -6.27 -12.06
CA VAL A 142 19.15 -6.13 -11.32
C VAL A 142 18.59 -7.50 -10.95
N LEU A 143 17.94 -7.57 -9.79
CA LEU A 143 17.10 -8.69 -9.37
C LEU A 143 15.80 -8.18 -8.74
N VAL A 144 14.71 -8.92 -8.92
CA VAL A 144 13.42 -8.60 -8.33
C VAL A 144 12.90 -9.79 -7.54
N VAL A 145 12.41 -9.53 -6.33
CA VAL A 145 11.84 -10.51 -5.41
C VAL A 145 10.48 -10.03 -4.90
N ASN A 146 9.81 -10.85 -4.09
CA ASN A 146 8.43 -10.65 -3.66
C ASN A 146 8.14 -9.27 -3.04
N ASN A 147 9.01 -8.77 -2.17
CA ASN A 147 8.89 -7.45 -1.53
C ASN A 147 10.25 -6.97 -1.00
N ASN A 148 10.36 -5.73 -0.54
CA ASN A 148 11.63 -5.20 -0.06
C ASN A 148 12.19 -5.92 1.17
N ALA A 149 11.32 -6.46 2.04
CA ALA A 149 11.77 -7.28 3.16
C ALA A 149 12.51 -8.55 2.69
N ALA A 150 11.99 -9.20 1.64
CA ALA A 150 12.64 -10.30 0.96
C ALA A 150 13.93 -9.88 0.26
N ALA A 151 14.00 -8.65 -0.26
CA ALA A 151 15.21 -8.11 -0.86
C ALA A 151 16.33 -7.99 0.18
N VAL A 152 16.07 -7.33 1.31
CA VAL A 152 17.03 -7.21 2.42
C VAL A 152 17.48 -8.58 2.93
N LEU A 153 16.53 -9.50 3.16
CA LEU A 153 16.84 -10.88 3.56
C LEU A 153 17.77 -11.59 2.56
N LEU A 154 17.48 -11.47 1.26
CA LEU A 154 18.27 -12.11 0.21
C LEU A 154 19.67 -11.51 0.11
N VAL A 155 19.78 -10.18 0.18
CA VAL A 155 21.08 -9.49 0.13
C VAL A 155 21.94 -9.94 1.30
N LEU A 156 21.43 -9.85 2.53
CA LEU A 156 22.20 -10.21 3.73
C LEU A 156 22.53 -11.70 3.80
N SER A 157 21.60 -12.58 3.45
CA SER A 157 21.86 -14.03 3.43
C SER A 157 22.87 -14.44 2.35
N THR A 158 23.08 -13.61 1.34
CA THR A 158 24.05 -13.86 0.27
C THR A 158 25.42 -13.27 0.60
N LEU A 159 25.46 -12.08 1.19
CA LEU A 159 26.70 -11.31 1.36
C LEU A 159 27.28 -11.39 2.78
N ALA A 160 26.44 -11.63 3.78
CA ALA A 160 26.80 -11.53 5.20
C ALA A 160 26.46 -12.77 6.03
N LYS A 161 26.11 -13.90 5.41
CA LYS A 161 25.82 -15.12 6.16
C LYS A 161 27.02 -15.57 6.99
N ASP A 162 26.79 -15.80 8.29
CA ASP A 162 27.76 -16.16 9.31
C ASP A 162 28.88 -15.10 9.54
N LYS A 163 28.73 -13.92 8.94
CA LYS A 163 29.65 -12.78 8.96
C LYS A 163 28.96 -11.54 9.51
N GLU A 164 29.72 -10.48 9.77
CA GLU A 164 29.22 -9.26 10.37
C GLU A 164 28.66 -8.28 9.33
N ALA A 165 27.52 -7.70 9.69
CA ALA A 165 26.87 -6.61 8.98
C ALA A 165 26.78 -5.40 9.92
N ILE A 166 27.54 -4.35 9.61
CA ILE A 166 27.61 -3.13 10.42
C ILE A 166 26.51 -2.17 10.00
N VAL A 167 25.73 -1.66 10.96
CA VAL A 167 24.62 -0.71 10.72
C VAL A 167 24.47 0.25 11.89
N SER A 168 24.01 1.47 11.63
CA SER A 168 23.71 2.44 12.68
C SER A 168 22.58 1.95 13.59
N ARG A 169 22.75 2.12 14.92
CA ARG A 169 21.69 1.87 15.90
C ARG A 169 20.43 2.68 15.62
N GLY A 170 20.58 3.90 15.10
CA GLY A 170 19.47 4.78 14.74
C GLY A 170 18.68 4.34 13.50
N GLU A 171 19.15 3.31 12.81
CA GLU A 171 18.59 2.79 11.55
C GLU A 171 17.99 1.37 11.74
N LEU A 172 17.94 0.84 12.96
CA LEU A 172 17.31 -0.44 13.31
C LEU A 172 15.78 -0.30 13.41
N VAL A 173 15.15 -0.07 12.26
CA VAL A 173 13.74 0.32 12.17
C VAL A 173 12.76 -0.86 12.29
N GLU A 174 11.55 -0.58 12.78
CA GLU A 174 10.36 -1.41 12.59
C GLU A 174 9.45 -0.73 11.56
N VAL A 175 9.15 -1.41 10.46
CA VAL A 175 8.27 -0.89 9.40
C VAL A 175 6.97 -1.70 9.34
N GLY A 176 5.85 -0.99 9.42
CA GLY A 176 4.53 -1.64 9.54
C GLY A 176 4.34 -2.18 10.95
N GLY A 177 3.91 -3.45 11.07
CA GLY A 177 3.63 -4.08 12.38
C GLY A 177 4.34 -5.42 12.63
N SER A 178 5.27 -5.83 11.77
CA SER A 178 5.99 -7.11 11.96
C SER A 178 7.38 -7.18 11.32
N PHE A 179 7.73 -6.27 10.41
CA PHE A 179 9.06 -6.22 9.81
C PHE A 179 10.00 -5.39 10.69
N ARG A 180 11.05 -6.03 11.20
CA ARG A 180 12.12 -5.42 12.00
C ARG A 180 13.45 -5.73 11.36
N ILE A 181 14.28 -4.71 11.11
CA ILE A 181 15.62 -4.90 10.56
C ILE A 181 16.44 -5.91 11.39
N PRO A 182 16.52 -5.82 12.74
CA PRO A 182 17.23 -6.81 13.54
C PRO A 182 16.78 -8.26 13.32
N SER A 183 15.46 -8.50 13.28
CA SER A 183 14.91 -9.85 13.10
C SER A 183 15.19 -10.42 11.71
N ILE A 184 15.24 -9.57 10.69
CA ILE A 184 15.55 -9.99 9.31
C ILE A 184 17.04 -10.24 9.15
N MET A 185 17.90 -9.45 9.80
CA MET A 185 19.34 -9.70 9.86
C MET A 185 19.62 -11.05 10.53
N GLU A 186 19.00 -11.34 11.67
CA GLU A 186 19.10 -12.63 12.33
C GLU A 186 18.63 -13.78 11.43
N LEU A 187 17.45 -13.64 10.79
CA LEU A 187 16.91 -14.66 9.88
C LEU A 187 17.82 -14.90 8.66
N SER A 188 18.54 -13.87 8.20
CA SER A 188 19.48 -13.97 7.08
C SER A 188 20.75 -14.75 7.44
N GLY A 189 21.01 -14.98 8.73
CA GLY A 189 22.26 -15.53 9.25
C GLY A 189 23.38 -14.50 9.38
N ALA A 190 23.10 -13.21 9.16
CA ALA A 190 24.06 -12.13 9.38
C ALA A 190 24.18 -11.81 10.87
N LYS A 191 25.40 -11.56 11.33
CA LYS A 191 25.68 -11.07 12.68
C LYS A 191 25.53 -9.55 12.67
N LEU A 192 24.48 -9.05 13.33
CA LEU A 192 24.25 -7.62 13.49
C LEU A 192 25.35 -7.00 14.36
N VAL A 193 26.04 -6.00 13.82
CA VAL A 193 26.96 -5.12 14.57
C VAL A 193 26.39 -3.70 14.53
N GLU A 194 25.76 -3.29 15.62
CA GLU A 194 25.21 -1.95 15.73
C GLU A 194 26.26 -0.93 16.20
N VAL A 195 26.31 0.22 15.53
CA VAL A 195 27.27 1.30 15.82
C VAL A 195 26.57 2.63 16.14
N GLY A 196 27.29 3.54 16.78
CA GLY A 196 26.79 4.85 17.17
C GLY A 196 25.68 4.79 18.23
N ALA A 197 24.88 5.86 18.27
CA ALA A 197 23.72 6.02 19.13
C ALA A 197 22.44 6.22 18.31
N THR A 198 21.27 6.14 18.97
CA THR A 198 19.96 6.27 18.33
C THR A 198 19.83 7.57 17.53
N ASN A 199 20.28 8.69 18.07
CA ASN A 199 20.14 10.00 17.46
C ASN A 199 21.39 10.43 16.66
N LYS A 200 22.59 9.94 17.01
CA LYS A 200 23.84 10.35 16.38
C LYS A 200 24.70 9.14 16.04
N THR A 201 25.07 9.03 14.78
CA THR A 201 26.11 8.10 14.32
C THR A 201 27.10 8.88 13.47
N HIS A 202 28.38 8.71 13.77
CA HIS A 202 29.47 9.34 13.05
C HIS A 202 30.22 8.31 12.20
N LEU A 203 30.93 8.79 11.17
CA LEU A 203 31.70 7.96 10.26
C LEU A 203 32.71 7.05 10.98
N LYS A 204 33.38 7.57 12.03
CA LYS A 204 34.32 6.82 12.88
C LYS A 204 33.69 5.62 13.59
N ASP A 205 32.38 5.66 13.86
CA ASP A 205 31.70 4.58 14.58
C ASP A 205 31.62 3.33 13.69
N TYR A 206 31.42 3.52 12.39
CA TYR A 206 31.54 2.46 11.39
C TYR A 206 32.99 1.97 11.26
N GLU A 207 33.94 2.89 11.07
CA GLU A 207 35.34 2.53 10.81
C GLU A 207 35.97 1.73 11.96
N ASN A 208 35.66 2.08 13.21
CA ASN A 208 36.17 1.39 14.41
C ASN A 208 35.58 -0.02 14.61
N ALA A 209 34.44 -0.32 13.99
CA ALA A 209 33.78 -1.62 14.12
C ALA A 209 34.26 -2.64 13.07
N ILE A 210 34.98 -2.19 12.04
CA ILE A 210 35.48 -3.06 10.96
C ILE A 210 36.56 -4.01 11.48
N ASN A 211 36.41 -5.29 11.17
CA ASN A 211 37.35 -6.37 11.46
C ASN A 211 37.32 -7.45 10.36
N GLU A 212 38.04 -8.56 10.54
CA GLU A 212 38.14 -9.68 9.59
C GLU A 212 36.83 -10.45 9.32
N ASP A 213 35.85 -10.32 10.21
CA ASP A 213 34.51 -10.90 10.05
C ASP A 213 33.52 -9.93 9.41
N THR A 214 33.89 -8.66 9.23
CA THR A 214 33.05 -7.66 8.55
C THR A 214 32.89 -7.99 7.07
N SER A 215 31.64 -8.10 6.63
CA SER A 215 31.30 -8.49 5.26
C SER A 215 30.49 -7.45 4.49
N VAL A 216 29.71 -6.63 5.20
CA VAL A 216 28.89 -5.57 4.60
C VAL A 216 28.81 -4.36 5.52
N LEU A 217 28.77 -3.17 4.92
CA LEU A 217 28.32 -1.95 5.57
C LEU A 217 26.89 -1.68 5.10
N MET A 218 25.95 -1.52 6.04
CA MET A 218 24.54 -1.36 5.72
C MET A 218 24.05 0.00 6.21
N LYS A 219 23.34 0.70 5.33
CA LYS A 219 22.56 1.89 5.66
C LYS A 219 21.08 1.59 5.44
N VAL A 220 20.22 1.98 6.38
CA VAL A 220 18.76 1.87 6.22
C VAL A 220 18.12 3.23 6.26
N HIS A 221 17.36 3.58 5.23
CA HIS A 221 16.61 4.82 5.19
C HIS A 221 15.42 4.77 6.16
N THR A 222 15.27 5.81 6.99
CA THR A 222 14.19 5.92 7.99
C THR A 222 12.85 6.32 7.36
N SER A 223 12.36 5.54 6.38
CA SER A 223 11.19 5.89 5.55
C SER A 223 9.85 6.00 6.29
N ASN A 224 9.76 5.59 7.55
CA ASN A 224 8.50 5.55 8.31
C ASN A 224 8.51 6.28 9.66
N TYR A 225 9.65 6.87 10.05
CA TYR A 225 9.72 7.83 11.15
C TYR A 225 10.88 8.81 10.92
N ARG A 226 10.93 9.90 11.69
CA ARG A 226 12.08 10.79 11.73
C ARG A 226 12.45 11.07 13.18
N ILE A 227 13.74 11.17 13.47
CA ILE A 227 14.25 11.66 14.75
C ILE A 227 14.49 13.17 14.57
N LEU A 228 13.97 13.99 15.47
CA LEU A 228 14.13 15.45 15.45
C LEU A 228 15.00 15.91 16.62
N GLY A 229 15.69 17.05 16.47
CA GLY A 229 16.55 17.64 17.49
C GLY A 229 18.04 17.45 17.19
N PHE A 230 18.82 17.00 18.18
CA PHE A 230 20.27 16.77 18.02
C PHE A 230 20.54 15.44 17.33
N THR A 231 20.45 15.44 16.01
CA THR A 231 20.64 14.25 15.17
C THR A 231 21.82 14.35 14.24
N GLU A 232 22.45 13.21 13.94
CA GLU A 232 23.56 13.11 12.98
C GLU A 232 23.54 11.71 12.35
N SER A 233 23.69 11.66 11.03
CA SER A 233 23.71 10.43 10.24
C SER A 233 24.83 10.47 9.21
N VAL A 234 25.43 9.33 8.94
CA VAL A 234 26.46 9.17 7.91
C VAL A 234 25.81 9.03 6.54
N GLU A 235 26.25 9.80 5.56
CA GLU A 235 25.75 9.73 4.19
C GLU A 235 26.35 8.54 3.41
N ILE A 236 25.70 8.15 2.31
CA ILE A 236 26.11 6.97 1.52
C ILE A 236 27.45 7.15 0.83
N ASP A 237 27.76 8.36 0.37
CA ASP A 237 29.04 8.68 -0.25
C ASP A 237 30.19 8.53 0.76
N GLU A 238 30.01 8.99 2.00
CA GLU A 238 30.97 8.78 3.09
C GLU A 238 31.17 7.29 3.41
N LEU A 239 30.08 6.50 3.48
CA LEU A 239 30.17 5.05 3.65
C LEU A 239 30.83 4.35 2.46
N SER A 240 30.59 4.82 1.24
CA SER A 240 31.21 4.29 0.01
C SER A 240 32.73 4.46 0.03
N GLU A 241 33.24 5.58 0.56
CA GLU A 241 34.68 5.79 0.73
C GLU A 241 35.31 4.78 1.68
N ILE A 242 34.67 4.51 2.84
CA ILE A 242 35.11 3.44 3.75
C ILE A 242 35.02 2.07 3.06
N GLY A 243 33.90 1.76 2.40
CA GLY A 243 33.70 0.50 1.70
C GLY A 243 34.80 0.24 0.68
N LYS A 244 35.21 1.25 -0.09
CA LYS A 244 36.36 1.18 -1.01
C LYS A 244 37.69 0.98 -0.28
N LYS A 245 37.94 1.72 0.80
CA LYS A 245 39.18 1.64 1.60
C LYS A 245 39.42 0.23 2.15
N TYR A 246 38.36 -0.43 2.63
CA TYR A 246 38.43 -1.75 3.26
C TYR A 246 37.99 -2.91 2.35
N ASN A 247 37.60 -2.61 1.10
CA ASN A 247 37.07 -3.57 0.15
C ASN A 247 35.84 -4.35 0.68
N ILE A 248 34.90 -3.61 1.28
CA ILE A 248 33.65 -4.12 1.85
C ILE A 248 32.47 -3.47 1.10
N PRO A 249 31.48 -4.25 0.60
CA PRO A 249 30.32 -3.70 -0.07
C PRO A 249 29.44 -2.85 0.86
N VAL A 250 28.93 -1.76 0.30
CA VAL A 250 27.94 -0.87 0.91
C VAL A 250 26.54 -1.19 0.37
N ILE A 251 25.62 -1.55 1.26
CA ILE A 251 24.22 -1.80 0.95
C ILE A 251 23.39 -0.64 1.49
N GLU A 252 22.55 -0.06 0.65
CA GLU A 252 21.51 0.87 1.08
C GLU A 252 20.12 0.24 0.94
N ASP A 253 19.42 0.08 2.06
CA ASP A 253 17.98 -0.14 2.02
C ASP A 253 17.25 1.21 1.97
N LEU A 254 16.98 1.68 0.75
CA LEU A 254 16.28 2.93 0.51
C LEU A 254 14.79 2.82 0.89
N GLY A 255 14.21 1.64 0.68
CA GLY A 255 12.84 1.32 1.09
C GLY A 255 11.72 2.01 0.28
N SER A 256 11.75 3.34 0.12
CA SER A 256 10.70 4.19 -0.48
C SER A 256 10.54 4.02 -1.99
N GLY A 257 11.64 3.76 -2.70
CA GLY A 257 11.64 3.48 -4.14
C GLY A 257 11.36 4.71 -5.01
N VAL A 258 11.88 5.88 -4.63
CA VAL A 258 11.72 7.13 -5.39
C VAL A 258 12.61 7.10 -6.64
N PHE A 259 12.02 7.35 -7.82
CA PHE A 259 12.73 7.45 -9.11
C PHE A 259 12.82 8.87 -9.64
N ILE A 260 11.87 9.73 -9.25
CA ILE A 260 11.79 11.12 -9.68
C ILE A 260 11.95 11.96 -8.42
N ASP A 261 12.85 12.93 -8.45
CA ASP A 261 12.95 13.93 -7.38
C ASP A 261 11.61 14.67 -7.26
N LEU A 262 10.90 14.50 -6.15
CA LEU A 262 9.58 15.13 -5.96
C LEU A 262 9.67 16.56 -5.43
N SER A 263 10.87 17.06 -5.13
CA SER A 263 11.07 18.44 -4.65
C SER A 263 10.71 19.48 -5.71
N LYS A 264 10.89 19.16 -6.99
CA LYS A 264 10.38 19.94 -8.14
C LYS A 264 8.85 20.08 -8.18
N TYR A 265 8.13 19.27 -7.40
CA TYR A 265 6.67 19.34 -7.24
C TYR A 265 6.24 19.82 -5.85
N GLY A 266 7.17 20.37 -5.05
CA GLY A 266 6.88 21.01 -3.77
C GLY A 266 6.90 20.09 -2.55
N LEU A 267 7.39 18.86 -2.67
CA LEU A 267 7.64 17.97 -1.53
C LEU A 267 9.06 18.16 -0.97
N SER A 268 9.30 17.70 0.26
CA SER A 268 10.66 17.53 0.77
C SER A 268 11.49 16.58 -0.10
N TYR A 269 12.79 16.83 -0.21
CA TYR A 269 13.70 15.93 -0.92
C TYR A 269 13.76 14.56 -0.23
N GLU A 270 13.68 13.50 -1.03
CA GLU A 270 13.83 12.11 -0.63
C GLU A 270 14.83 11.47 -1.60
N PRO A 271 15.86 10.73 -1.12
CA PRO A 271 16.89 10.19 -2.00
C PRO A 271 16.30 9.31 -3.12
N THR A 272 16.71 9.55 -4.36
CA THR A 272 16.29 8.69 -5.47
C THR A 272 17.18 7.46 -5.58
N VAL A 273 16.65 6.39 -6.17
CA VAL A 273 17.43 5.17 -6.46
C VAL A 273 18.68 5.49 -7.29
N LEU A 274 18.58 6.44 -8.23
CA LEU A 274 19.71 6.85 -9.06
C LEU A 274 20.76 7.62 -8.25
N ASP A 275 20.33 8.49 -7.32
CA ASP A 275 21.24 9.23 -6.45
C ASP A 275 22.03 8.29 -5.54
N SER A 276 21.38 7.29 -4.95
CA SER A 276 22.01 6.24 -4.14
C SER A 276 23.12 5.51 -4.90
N ILE A 277 22.85 5.11 -6.14
CA ILE A 277 23.85 4.46 -7.01
C ILE A 277 24.99 5.41 -7.37
N ASN A 278 24.68 6.66 -7.71
CA ASN A 278 25.69 7.67 -8.07
C ASN A 278 26.59 8.06 -6.89
N LYS A 279 26.04 8.07 -5.66
CA LYS A 279 26.80 8.25 -4.41
C LYS A 279 27.68 7.04 -4.06
N GLY A 280 27.54 5.93 -4.78
CA GLY A 280 28.45 4.80 -4.72
C GLY A 280 28.01 3.66 -3.80
N ALA A 281 26.71 3.51 -3.55
CA ALA A 281 26.18 2.26 -2.99
C ALA A 281 26.44 1.10 -3.97
N ASP A 282 26.93 -0.03 -3.45
CA ASP A 282 27.18 -1.23 -4.25
C ASP A 282 25.87 -1.99 -4.56
N ILE A 283 24.92 -1.93 -3.63
CA ILE A 283 23.59 -2.52 -3.73
C ILE A 283 22.57 -1.56 -3.12
N VAL A 284 21.46 -1.33 -3.82
CA VAL A 284 20.32 -0.56 -3.33
C VAL A 284 19.06 -1.43 -3.38
N THR A 285 18.32 -1.50 -2.27
CA THR A 285 17.03 -2.20 -2.17
C THR A 285 15.88 -1.22 -1.94
N PHE A 286 14.74 -1.46 -2.60
CA PHE A 286 13.54 -0.65 -2.41
C PHE A 286 12.24 -1.37 -2.78
N SER A 287 11.11 -0.80 -2.33
CA SER A 287 9.76 -1.32 -2.58
C SER A 287 9.21 -0.83 -3.92
N GLY A 288 8.48 -1.70 -4.63
CA GLY A 288 7.78 -1.34 -5.87
C GLY A 288 6.43 -0.63 -5.70
N ASP A 289 5.78 -0.80 -4.55
CA ASP A 289 4.42 -0.33 -4.26
C ASP A 289 4.34 0.91 -3.36
N LYS A 290 5.47 1.59 -3.17
CA LYS A 290 5.55 2.86 -2.44
C LYS A 290 5.63 4.03 -3.42
N MET A 291 6.72 4.77 -3.45
CA MET A 291 6.83 5.99 -4.27
C MET A 291 7.04 5.68 -5.76
N LEU A 292 7.39 4.43 -6.10
CA LEU A 292 7.42 3.94 -7.48
C LEU A 292 6.02 3.86 -8.11
N GLY A 293 4.94 3.76 -7.32
CA GLY A 293 3.59 3.65 -7.87
C GLY A 293 3.31 2.37 -8.68
N GLY A 294 4.05 1.30 -8.39
CA GLY A 294 3.90 -0.02 -9.04
C GLY A 294 3.26 -1.07 -8.13
N PRO A 295 3.35 -2.36 -8.50
CA PRO A 295 2.89 -3.47 -7.67
C PRO A 295 3.88 -3.76 -6.53
N GLN A 296 3.46 -4.60 -5.57
CA GLN A 296 4.37 -5.06 -4.53
C GLN A 296 5.55 -5.81 -5.14
N ALA A 297 6.76 -5.31 -4.90
CA ALA A 297 8.00 -5.94 -5.33
C ALA A 297 9.15 -5.48 -4.42
N GLY A 298 10.19 -6.30 -4.32
CA GLY A 298 11.50 -5.91 -3.78
C GLY A 298 12.48 -5.84 -4.91
N ILE A 299 12.98 -4.65 -5.21
CA ILE A 299 13.86 -4.41 -6.34
C ILE A 299 15.26 -4.21 -5.79
N ILE A 300 16.22 -4.96 -6.33
CA ILE A 300 17.63 -4.93 -5.97
C ILE A 300 18.39 -4.48 -7.20
N VAL A 301 19.09 -3.35 -7.11
CA VAL A 301 19.93 -2.81 -8.19
C VAL A 301 21.33 -2.59 -7.66
N GLY A 302 22.35 -2.81 -8.49
CA GLY A 302 23.74 -2.56 -8.08
C GLY A 302 24.77 -3.25 -8.95
N LYS A 303 25.92 -3.56 -8.35
CA LYS A 303 27.04 -4.23 -9.01
C LYS A 303 26.70 -5.66 -9.42
N LYS A 304 27.15 -6.04 -10.61
CA LYS A 304 26.85 -7.32 -11.22
C LYS A 304 27.37 -8.49 -10.39
N GLU A 305 28.56 -8.36 -9.81
CA GLU A 305 29.19 -9.42 -9.02
C GLU A 305 28.33 -9.87 -7.82
N TYR A 306 27.61 -8.94 -7.18
CA TYR A 306 26.76 -9.23 -6.02
C TYR A 306 25.41 -9.77 -6.46
N ILE A 307 24.81 -9.16 -7.50
CA ILE A 307 23.56 -9.63 -8.08
C ILE A 307 23.69 -11.07 -8.62
N ASP A 308 24.80 -11.42 -9.26
CA ASP A 308 25.05 -12.77 -9.77
C ASP A 308 25.19 -13.80 -8.63
N LYS A 309 25.74 -13.41 -7.48
CA LYS A 309 25.73 -14.25 -6.27
C LYS A 309 24.30 -14.47 -5.77
N MET A 310 23.48 -13.42 -5.72
CA MET A 310 22.08 -13.51 -5.29
C MET A 310 21.25 -14.39 -6.24
N LYS A 311 21.43 -14.28 -7.55
CA LYS A 311 20.76 -15.13 -8.55
C LYS A 311 21.04 -16.63 -8.33
N LYS A 312 22.19 -17.00 -7.75
CA LYS A 312 22.56 -18.38 -7.41
C LYS A 312 22.06 -18.85 -6.03
N ASN A 313 21.66 -17.94 -5.15
CA ASN A 313 21.15 -18.26 -3.83
C ASN A 313 19.78 -18.95 -3.94
N GLN A 314 19.59 -20.07 -3.25
CA GLN A 314 18.35 -20.84 -3.28
C GLN A 314 17.14 -20.06 -2.75
N LEU A 315 17.35 -19.09 -1.85
CA LEU A 315 16.29 -18.20 -1.38
C LEU A 315 15.64 -17.41 -2.53
N THR A 316 16.39 -17.08 -3.59
CA THR A 316 15.83 -16.41 -4.77
C THR A 316 14.67 -17.18 -5.38
N ARG A 317 14.70 -18.52 -5.33
CA ARG A 317 13.59 -19.35 -5.84
C ARG A 317 12.36 -19.29 -4.95
N ALA A 318 12.54 -19.19 -3.63
CA ALA A 318 11.46 -19.08 -2.66
C ALA A 318 10.84 -17.67 -2.65
N LEU A 319 11.67 -16.64 -2.84
CA LEU A 319 11.28 -15.23 -2.84
C LEU A 319 10.90 -14.71 -4.24
N ARG A 320 10.77 -15.62 -5.21
CA ARG A 320 10.56 -15.30 -6.62
C ARG A 320 9.22 -14.60 -6.83
N VAL A 321 9.27 -13.49 -7.55
CA VAL A 321 8.09 -12.71 -7.97
C VAL A 321 7.21 -13.47 -8.98
N ASP A 322 5.90 -13.26 -8.89
CA ASP A 322 4.89 -13.88 -9.75
C ASP A 322 4.74 -13.16 -11.11
N LYS A 323 3.91 -13.74 -12.00
CA LYS A 323 3.71 -13.25 -13.37
C LYS A 323 3.03 -11.88 -13.41
N LEU A 324 2.03 -11.64 -12.55
CA LEU A 324 1.24 -10.41 -12.57
C LEU A 324 2.10 -9.24 -12.09
N THR A 325 2.90 -9.45 -11.05
CA THR A 325 3.83 -8.44 -10.57
C THR A 325 4.88 -8.10 -11.62
N ILE A 326 5.43 -9.08 -12.36
CA ILE A 326 6.37 -8.79 -13.47
C ILE A 326 5.69 -7.91 -14.54
N CYS A 327 4.50 -8.31 -15.00
CA CYS A 327 3.75 -7.56 -16.01
C CYS A 327 3.45 -6.13 -15.56
N ALA A 328 2.90 -5.97 -14.35
CA ALA A 328 2.57 -4.66 -13.81
C ALA A 328 3.83 -3.81 -13.61
N LEU A 329 4.90 -4.37 -13.07
CA LEU A 329 6.14 -3.65 -12.81
C LEU A 329 6.80 -3.20 -14.11
N GLU A 330 6.86 -4.05 -15.14
CA GLU A 330 7.40 -3.70 -16.44
C GLU A 330 6.62 -2.53 -17.06
N ALA A 331 5.29 -2.62 -17.08
CA ALA A 331 4.44 -1.57 -17.63
C ALA A 331 4.56 -0.24 -16.86
N THR A 332 4.60 -0.27 -15.52
CA THR A 332 4.88 0.91 -14.69
C THR A 332 6.25 1.52 -15.02
N LEU A 333 7.31 0.71 -15.08
CA LEU A 333 8.67 1.20 -15.35
C LEU A 333 8.83 1.75 -16.78
N ARG A 334 8.05 1.26 -17.74
CA ARG A 334 8.02 1.83 -19.11
C ARG A 334 7.51 3.27 -19.11
N MET A 335 6.59 3.64 -18.21
CA MET A 335 6.13 5.03 -18.08
C MET A 335 7.26 5.93 -17.60
N TYR A 336 8.12 5.46 -16.68
CA TYR A 336 9.30 6.20 -16.20
C TYR A 336 10.36 6.51 -17.27
N LEU A 337 10.26 5.92 -18.47
CA LEU A 337 11.11 6.32 -19.60
C LEU A 337 10.82 7.74 -20.09
N ASP A 338 9.64 8.27 -19.76
CA ASP A 338 9.22 9.65 -19.97
C ASP A 338 8.66 10.20 -18.65
N GLU A 339 9.37 11.14 -18.03
CA GLU A 339 8.99 11.66 -16.72
C GLU A 339 7.60 12.31 -16.71
N GLU A 340 7.26 13.09 -17.74
CA GLU A 340 5.96 13.76 -17.81
C GLU A 340 4.82 12.73 -17.89
N ARG A 341 5.05 11.66 -18.66
CA ARG A 341 4.13 10.54 -18.75
C ARG A 341 3.99 9.80 -17.42
N ALA A 342 5.09 9.52 -16.73
CA ALA A 342 5.06 8.86 -15.42
C ALA A 342 4.24 9.67 -14.40
N ILE A 343 4.48 10.99 -14.31
CA ILE A 343 3.75 11.88 -13.41
C ILE A 343 2.25 11.91 -13.71
N LYS A 344 1.87 11.82 -14.99
CA LYS A 344 0.47 11.87 -15.43
C LYS A 344 -0.26 10.55 -15.27
N GLU A 345 0.37 9.44 -15.66
CA GLU A 345 -0.30 8.13 -15.81
C GLU A 345 -0.18 7.24 -14.57
N ILE A 346 0.85 7.41 -13.74
CA ILE A 346 1.00 6.64 -12.49
C ILE A 346 0.15 7.31 -11.40
N PRO A 347 -0.93 6.67 -10.89
CA PRO A 347 -1.87 7.32 -10.00
C PRO A 347 -1.23 7.85 -8.72
N THR A 348 -0.29 7.10 -8.13
CA THR A 348 0.45 7.51 -6.93
C THR A 348 1.20 8.83 -7.17
N LEU A 349 1.95 8.94 -8.27
CA LEU A 349 2.67 10.16 -8.61
C LEU A 349 1.70 11.30 -8.89
N ARG A 350 0.68 11.04 -9.71
CA ARG A 350 -0.34 12.02 -10.08
C ARG A 350 -1.02 12.63 -8.85
N MET A 351 -1.38 11.79 -7.88
CA MET A 351 -1.98 12.23 -6.62
C MET A 351 -1.03 13.07 -5.78
N LEU A 352 0.28 12.83 -5.81
CA LEU A 352 1.26 13.62 -5.07
C LEU A 352 1.51 14.99 -5.71
N THR A 353 1.47 15.06 -7.04
CA THR A 353 1.87 16.25 -7.79
C THR A 353 0.70 17.10 -8.31
N TYR A 354 -0.53 16.88 -7.84
CA TYR A 354 -1.64 17.78 -8.13
C TYR A 354 -1.31 19.22 -7.73
N LYS A 355 -1.58 20.17 -8.64
CA LYS A 355 -1.57 21.58 -8.29
C LYS A 355 -2.79 21.93 -7.45
N ILE A 356 -2.68 22.96 -6.62
CA ILE A 356 -3.77 23.34 -5.72
C ILE A 356 -5.02 23.79 -6.48
N GLU A 357 -4.86 24.43 -7.63
CA GLU A 357 -5.96 24.88 -8.49
C GLU A 357 -6.78 23.70 -9.02
N GLU A 358 -6.12 22.58 -9.35
CA GLU A 358 -6.79 21.36 -9.81
C GLU A 358 -7.63 20.74 -8.68
N LEU A 359 -7.12 20.77 -7.45
CA LEU A 359 -7.84 20.29 -6.27
C LEU A 359 -9.03 21.20 -5.92
N GLU A 360 -8.90 22.52 -6.12
CA GLU A 360 -10.03 23.45 -5.97
C GLU A 360 -11.14 23.15 -6.96
N GLU A 361 -10.82 22.87 -8.21
CA GLU A 361 -11.81 22.48 -9.21
C GLU A 361 -12.49 21.15 -8.87
N LYS A 362 -11.71 20.14 -8.47
CA LYS A 362 -12.24 18.84 -8.00
C LYS A 362 -13.20 19.02 -6.82
N ALA A 363 -12.80 19.82 -5.82
CA ALA A 363 -13.63 20.11 -4.65
C ALA A 363 -14.92 20.85 -5.01
N LYS A 364 -14.85 21.86 -5.88
CA LYS A 364 -16.04 22.59 -6.37
C LYS A 364 -17.01 21.68 -7.11
N LYS A 365 -16.50 20.78 -7.98
CA LYS A 365 -17.34 19.82 -8.71
C LYS A 365 -18.10 18.91 -7.76
N LEU A 366 -17.39 18.27 -6.82
CA LEU A 366 -18.01 17.35 -5.87
C LEU A 366 -18.97 18.08 -4.92
N LEU A 367 -18.60 19.26 -4.40
CA LEU A 367 -19.49 20.08 -3.56
C LEU A 367 -20.80 20.43 -4.28
N ASN A 368 -20.72 20.85 -5.55
CA ASN A 368 -21.90 21.19 -6.35
C ASN A 368 -22.84 20.00 -6.54
N MET A 369 -22.32 18.78 -6.60
CA MET A 369 -23.15 17.57 -6.68
C MET A 369 -23.80 17.25 -5.33
N ILE A 370 -23.05 17.36 -4.23
CA ILE A 370 -23.56 17.13 -2.87
C ILE A 370 -24.65 18.15 -2.52
N ASN A 371 -24.47 19.43 -2.83
CA ASN A 371 -25.44 20.49 -2.52
C ASN A 371 -26.81 20.27 -3.17
N LYS A 372 -26.90 19.52 -4.29
CA LYS A 372 -28.19 19.18 -4.92
C LYS A 372 -29.07 18.26 -4.07
N LEU A 373 -28.48 17.55 -3.10
CA LEU A 373 -29.21 16.66 -2.19
C LEU A 373 -29.98 17.41 -1.10
N ASN A 374 -29.64 18.68 -0.82
CA ASN A 374 -30.21 19.47 0.28
C ASN A 374 -30.17 18.73 1.63
N LEU A 375 -29.03 18.12 1.94
CA LEU A 375 -28.83 17.39 3.20
C LEU A 375 -28.94 18.34 4.40
N GLU A 376 -29.46 17.84 5.53
CA GLU A 376 -29.45 18.55 6.81
C GLU A 376 -28.05 18.55 7.44
N ALA A 377 -27.12 19.25 6.81
CA ALA A 377 -25.73 19.36 7.23
C ALA A 377 -25.11 20.69 6.77
N ASP A 378 -24.14 21.19 7.55
CA ASP A 378 -23.26 22.24 7.08
C ASP A 378 -22.16 21.63 6.21
N ILE A 379 -22.08 22.06 4.95
CA ILE A 379 -21.16 21.51 3.95
C ILE A 379 -20.38 22.64 3.28
N CYS A 380 -19.06 22.60 3.35
CA CYS A 380 -18.19 23.62 2.75
C CYS A 380 -16.87 23.04 2.26
N ILE A 381 -16.18 23.82 1.41
CA ILE A 381 -14.79 23.55 1.04
C ILE A 381 -13.87 24.25 2.03
N GLU A 382 -12.88 23.54 2.53
CA GLU A 382 -11.85 24.07 3.44
C GLU A 382 -10.46 23.76 2.89
N ASP A 383 -9.48 24.59 3.29
CA ASP A 383 -8.07 24.26 3.12
C ASP A 383 -7.71 23.12 4.08
N GLY A 384 -6.95 22.15 3.59
CA GLY A 384 -6.50 21.03 4.40
C GLY A 384 -5.08 20.60 4.10
N LEU A 385 -4.65 19.55 4.80
CA LEU A 385 -3.38 18.88 4.58
C LEU A 385 -3.62 17.40 4.29
N SER A 386 -3.17 16.97 3.13
CA SER A 386 -3.03 15.56 2.76
C SER A 386 -1.70 15.01 3.30
N GLN A 387 -1.56 13.69 3.29
CA GLN A 387 -0.31 13.01 3.69
C GLN A 387 0.21 12.17 2.52
N VAL A 388 1.54 12.11 2.36
CA VAL A 388 2.15 11.15 1.43
C VAL A 388 1.83 9.73 1.88
N GLY A 389 2.08 9.43 3.15
CA GLY A 389 1.82 8.13 3.75
C GLY A 389 2.97 7.69 4.66
N GLY A 390 2.61 7.08 5.78
CA GLY A 390 3.57 6.71 6.84
C GLY A 390 4.60 5.67 6.44
N GLY A 391 4.47 5.03 5.27
CA GLY A 391 5.44 4.04 4.77
C GLY A 391 6.59 4.62 3.96
N SER A 392 6.56 5.92 3.62
CA SER A 392 7.56 6.56 2.75
C SER A 392 8.04 7.91 3.28
N MET A 393 7.12 8.83 3.58
CA MET A 393 7.44 10.18 4.06
C MET A 393 6.49 10.55 5.21
N PRO A 394 6.80 10.16 6.46
CA PRO A 394 5.84 10.11 7.57
C PRO A 394 5.41 11.47 8.11
N LEU A 395 6.27 12.49 8.00
CA LEU A 395 6.00 13.85 8.46
C LEU A 395 5.59 14.79 7.32
N GLU A 396 5.61 14.30 6.08
CA GLU A 396 5.35 15.13 4.91
C GLU A 396 3.85 15.37 4.75
N THR A 397 3.49 16.65 4.71
CA THR A 397 2.11 17.10 4.49
C THR A 397 2.05 17.95 3.23
N ILE A 398 0.98 17.78 2.47
CA ILE A 398 0.78 18.47 1.19
C ILE A 398 -0.52 19.25 1.27
N LYS A 399 -0.49 20.54 0.90
CA LYS A 399 -1.70 21.37 0.83
C LYS A 399 -2.76 20.72 -0.06
N THR A 400 -4.00 20.74 0.38
CA THR A 400 -5.13 20.15 -0.36
C THR A 400 -6.40 20.98 -0.14
N LYS A 401 -7.47 20.56 -0.82
CA LYS A 401 -8.83 21.02 -0.57
C LYS A 401 -9.63 19.85 -0.05
N VAL A 402 -10.49 20.12 0.92
CA VAL A 402 -11.35 19.10 1.52
C VAL A 402 -12.80 19.58 1.47
N ILE A 403 -13.73 18.63 1.43
CA ILE A 403 -15.14 18.89 1.71
C ILE A 403 -15.40 18.45 3.14
N SER A 404 -15.78 19.42 3.98
CA SER A 404 -16.13 19.21 5.37
C SER A 404 -17.65 19.12 5.50
N ILE A 405 -18.13 18.07 6.18
CA ILE A 405 -19.56 17.81 6.40
C ILE A 405 -19.82 17.71 7.90
N THR A 406 -20.69 18.58 8.42
CA THR A 406 -21.19 18.54 9.80
C THR A 406 -22.69 18.23 9.79
N PRO A 407 -23.12 16.99 10.08
CA PRO A 407 -24.53 16.64 10.13
C PRO A 407 -25.25 17.32 11.30
N ASN A 408 -26.46 17.82 11.07
CA ASN A 408 -27.26 18.50 12.10
C ASN A 408 -28.10 17.52 12.93
N ASN A 409 -28.44 16.36 12.36
CA ASN A 409 -29.39 15.40 12.93
C ASN A 409 -28.74 14.09 13.43
N MET A 410 -27.42 13.95 13.31
CA MET A 410 -26.68 12.78 13.80
C MET A 410 -25.24 13.15 14.20
N ASN A 411 -24.58 12.30 14.97
CA ASN A 411 -23.16 12.46 15.26
C ASN A 411 -22.30 12.12 14.04
N VAL A 412 -21.17 12.81 13.88
CA VAL A 412 -20.20 12.53 12.80
C VAL A 412 -19.68 11.09 12.82
N SER A 413 -19.51 10.50 14.00
CA SER A 413 -19.12 9.09 14.13
C SER A 413 -20.19 8.12 13.60
N THR A 414 -21.47 8.49 13.68
CA THR A 414 -22.56 7.72 13.07
C THR A 414 -22.50 7.83 11.55
N LEU A 415 -22.26 9.03 11.02
CA LEU A 415 -22.10 9.26 9.58
C LEU A 415 -20.90 8.47 9.02
N GLU A 416 -19.73 8.56 9.69
CA GLU A 416 -18.53 7.78 9.34
C GLU A 416 -18.86 6.29 9.27
N LYS A 417 -19.52 5.76 10.30
CA LYS A 417 -19.85 4.34 10.36
C LYS A 417 -20.83 3.94 9.26
N LYS A 418 -21.83 4.77 8.98
CA LYS A 418 -22.80 4.54 7.89
C LYS A 418 -22.09 4.48 6.53
N LEU A 419 -21.16 5.40 6.25
CA LEU A 419 -20.45 5.47 4.97
C LEU A 419 -19.37 4.39 4.81
N ARG A 420 -18.66 4.05 5.89
CA ARG A 420 -17.67 2.96 5.88
C ARG A 420 -18.31 1.58 5.74
N LEU A 421 -19.49 1.37 6.34
CA LEU A 421 -20.26 0.12 6.23
C LEU A 421 -21.27 0.13 5.07
N GLY A 422 -21.34 1.23 4.32
CA GLY A 422 -22.15 1.37 3.13
C GLY A 422 -21.63 0.52 1.97
N GLU A 423 -22.32 0.55 0.84
CA GLU A 423 -22.00 -0.33 -0.29
C GLU A 423 -20.66 0.03 -0.94
N ALA A 424 -20.31 1.32 -0.93
CA ALA A 424 -19.07 1.82 -1.52
C ALA A 424 -17.86 1.84 -0.57
N ASN A 425 -18.05 1.53 0.73
CA ASN A 425 -17.01 1.56 1.77
C ASN A 425 -16.16 2.85 1.73
N ILE A 426 -16.77 4.00 1.99
CA ILE A 426 -16.08 5.30 1.91
C ILE A 426 -15.28 5.53 3.20
N ILE A 427 -13.96 5.61 3.05
CA ILE A 427 -13.03 5.83 4.16
C ILE A 427 -12.56 7.28 4.13
N ALA A 428 -12.95 8.07 5.13
CA ALA A 428 -12.58 9.46 5.24
C ALA A 428 -12.07 9.79 6.64
N ARG A 429 -11.66 11.04 6.88
CA ARG A 429 -11.19 11.48 8.20
C ARG A 429 -12.35 12.02 9.02
N VAL A 430 -12.31 11.77 10.33
CA VAL A 430 -13.08 12.52 11.31
C VAL A 430 -12.11 13.47 12.00
N TYR A 431 -12.31 14.77 11.83
CA TYR A 431 -11.44 15.81 12.38
C TYR A 431 -12.27 16.98 12.86
N ASP A 432 -12.00 17.47 14.07
CA ASP A 432 -12.72 18.60 14.68
C ASP A 432 -14.25 18.50 14.59
N ASN A 433 -14.79 17.30 14.88
CA ASN A 433 -16.21 16.98 14.75
C ASN A 433 -16.80 17.28 13.35
N LYS A 434 -16.01 17.06 12.29
CA LYS A 434 -16.41 17.10 10.88
C LYS A 434 -16.06 15.78 10.19
N TYR A 435 -16.88 15.35 9.25
CA TYR A 435 -16.53 14.30 8.29
C TYR A 435 -15.83 14.95 7.09
N VAL A 436 -14.56 14.60 6.87
CA VAL A 436 -13.66 15.33 5.96
C VAL A 436 -13.29 14.44 4.78
N LEU A 437 -13.78 14.80 3.60
CA LEU A 437 -13.47 14.18 2.32
C LEU A 437 -12.33 14.94 1.64
N ASP A 438 -11.13 14.37 1.60
CA ASP A 438 -9.99 14.95 0.89
C ASP A 438 -10.02 14.57 -0.59
N VAL A 439 -10.15 15.57 -1.47
CA VAL A 439 -10.33 15.31 -2.91
C VAL A 439 -9.06 14.86 -3.63
N ARG A 440 -7.90 14.88 -2.95
CA ARG A 440 -6.63 14.41 -3.54
C ARG A 440 -6.69 12.93 -3.93
N THR A 441 -7.34 12.10 -3.11
CA THR A 441 -7.39 10.64 -3.29
C THR A 441 -8.71 10.13 -3.85
N ILE A 442 -9.64 11.03 -4.20
CA ILE A 442 -10.93 10.70 -4.79
C ILE A 442 -10.86 10.82 -6.31
N PHE A 443 -11.23 9.75 -7.02
CA PHE A 443 -11.30 9.76 -8.48
C PHE A 443 -12.60 10.41 -8.96
N ASP A 444 -12.56 11.01 -10.16
CA ASP A 444 -13.70 11.77 -10.70
C ASP A 444 -14.92 10.87 -10.97
N ASP A 445 -14.70 9.61 -11.32
CA ASP A 445 -15.73 8.59 -11.54
C ASP A 445 -16.38 8.10 -10.22
N GLU A 446 -15.81 8.47 -9.07
CA GLU A 446 -16.34 8.10 -7.75
C GLU A 446 -17.31 9.16 -7.17
N TYR A 447 -17.42 10.34 -7.81
CA TYR A 447 -18.23 11.43 -7.28
C TYR A 447 -19.71 11.08 -7.17
N GLU A 448 -20.29 10.46 -8.20
CA GLU A 448 -21.70 10.02 -8.17
C GLU A 448 -21.94 8.96 -7.10
N ILE A 449 -20.97 8.06 -6.91
CA ILE A 449 -21.05 7.01 -5.88
C ILE A 449 -21.06 7.64 -4.48
N ILE A 450 -20.16 8.61 -4.22
CA ILE A 450 -20.11 9.33 -2.94
C ILE A 450 -21.43 10.06 -2.66
N VAL A 451 -21.96 10.78 -3.65
CA VAL A 451 -23.22 11.53 -3.53
C VAL A 451 -24.38 10.60 -3.21
N ASN A 452 -24.48 9.45 -3.89
CA ASN A 452 -25.54 8.47 -3.64
C ASN A 452 -25.43 7.85 -2.24
N GLU A 453 -24.23 7.52 -1.76
CA GLU A 453 -24.04 6.98 -0.42
C GLU A 453 -24.29 8.02 0.67
N LEU A 454 -23.97 9.29 0.43
CA LEU A 454 -24.35 10.38 1.34
C LEU A 454 -25.87 10.53 1.44
N ASP A 455 -26.60 10.54 0.32
CA ASP A 455 -28.06 10.58 0.33
C ASP A 455 -28.67 9.41 1.12
N LYS A 456 -28.15 8.19 0.93
CA LYS A 456 -28.56 7.01 1.72
C LYS A 456 -28.23 7.16 3.20
N ALA A 457 -27.06 7.72 3.54
CA ALA A 457 -26.62 7.84 4.92
C ALA A 457 -27.44 8.86 5.73
N PHE A 458 -28.01 9.88 5.07
CA PHE A 458 -28.85 10.90 5.70
C PHE A 458 -30.35 10.53 5.76
N LYS A 459 -30.74 9.43 5.10
CA LYS A 459 -32.01 8.75 5.32
C LYS A 459 -31.89 7.75 6.48
#